data_AF-A0AAW1D999-F1
#
_entry.id   AF-A0AAW1D999-F1
#
_cell.length_a   1.000
_cell.length_b   1.000
_cell.length_c   1.000
_cell.angle_alpha   90.00
_cell.angle_beta   90.00
_cell.angle_gamma   90.00
#
_symmetry.space_group_name_H-M   'P 1'
#
loop_
_entity.id
_entity.type
_entity.pdbx_description
1 polymer ?
#
loop_
_entity_poly.entity_id
_entity_poly.type
_entity_poly.pdbx_seq_one_letter_code
_entity_poly.pdbx_strand_id
1 'polypeptide(L)' 'MKYLLIFLLIISCFDTLYSAAPNCIMAGKPCRGINARCCNFSICVNGRCVAMPKR' A
#
# COMPACT_ATOMS: atom_id res chain seq x y z
N MET A 1 21.00 -29.24 5.52
CA MET A 1 19.59 -29.22 5.99
C MET A 1 19.22 -27.95 6.78
N LYS A 2 19.97 -27.53 7.81
CA LYS A 2 19.60 -26.37 8.67
C LYS A 2 19.50 -25.02 7.93
N TYR A 3 20.37 -24.78 6.95
CA TYR A 3 20.38 -23.53 6.17
C TYR A 3 19.20 -23.39 5.20
N LEU A 4 18.60 -24.51 4.78
CA LEU A 4 17.47 -24.50 3.84
C LEU A 4 16.20 -23.97 4.52
N LEU A 5 15.97 -24.37 5.77
CA LEU A 5 14.88 -23.86 6.60
C LEU A 5 15.00 -22.37 6.87
N ILE A 6 16.22 -21.89 7.14
CA ILE A 6 16.50 -20.46 7.35
C ILE A 6 16.18 -19.67 6.07
N PHE A 7 16.60 -20.18 4.91
CA PHE A 7 16.33 -19.54 3.62
C PHE A 7 14.83 -19.44 3.31
N LEU A 8 14.06 -20.51 3.58
CA LEU A 8 12.60 -20.52 3.40
C LEU A 8 11.87 -19.55 4.35
N LEU A 9 12.34 -19.42 5.60
CA LEU A 9 11.79 -18.43 6.55
C LEU A 9 12.05 -17.00 6.10
N ILE A 10 13.23 -16.73 5.54
CA ILE A 10 13.58 -15.42 4.98
C ILE A 10 12.68 -15.08 3.80
N ILE A 11 12.49 -16.01 2.84
CA ILE A 11 11.61 -15.78 1.68
C ILE A 11 10.18 -15.49 2.13
N SER A 12 9.64 -16.28 3.06
CA SER A 12 8.28 -16.10 3.58
C SER A 12 8.10 -14.74 4.28
N CYS A 13 9.15 -14.27 4.97
CA CYS A 13 9.18 -12.96 5.61
C CYS A 13 9.23 -11.82 4.57
N PHE A 14 10.01 -11.98 3.49
CA PHE A 14 10.02 -11.02 2.39
C PHE A 14 8.67 -10.94 1.67
N ASP A 15 8.00 -12.08 1.45
CA ASP A 15 6.69 -12.12 0.78
C ASP A 15 5.60 -11.44 1.63
N THR A 16 5.65 -11.60 2.95
CA THR A 16 4.76 -10.89 3.89
C THR A 16 5.11 -9.41 4.00
N LEU A 17 6.38 -9.01 3.93
CA LEU A 17 6.79 -7.60 3.92
C LEU A 17 6.43 -6.90 2.60
N TYR A 18 6.50 -7.62 1.48
CA TYR A 18 6.14 -7.11 0.16
C TYR A 18 4.61 -7.08 -0.05
N SER A 19 3.90 -8.06 0.52
CA SER A 19 2.43 -8.05 0.61
C SER A 19 1.90 -7.08 1.68
N ALA A 20 2.76 -6.61 2.60
CA ALA A 20 2.48 -5.51 3.50
C ALA A 20 2.57 -4.16 2.77
N ALA A 21 1.55 -3.99 1.91
CA ALA A 21 0.92 -2.75 1.51
C ALA A 21 1.60 -1.95 0.38
N PRO A 22 0.94 -1.86 -0.80
CA PRO A 22 0.62 -0.53 -1.27
C PRO A 22 -0.25 0.10 -0.18
N ASN A 23 0.36 0.80 0.77
CA ASN A 23 -0.33 1.62 1.78
C ASN A 23 -0.98 2.82 1.07
N CYS A 24 -1.54 2.63 -0.11
CA CYS A 24 -2.12 3.68 -0.91
C CYS A 24 -3.41 3.17 -1.56
N ILE A 25 -4.43 4.00 -1.50
CA ILE A 25 -5.76 3.73 -2.06
C ILE A 25 -5.76 4.27 -3.49
N MET A 26 -6.14 3.44 -4.46
CA MET A 26 -6.22 3.86 -5.86
C MET A 26 -7.28 4.96 -6.07
N ALA A 27 -7.12 5.77 -7.10
CA ALA A 27 -8.11 6.78 -7.48
C ALA A 27 -9.50 6.15 -7.70
N GLY A 28 -10.55 6.87 -7.32
CA GLY A 28 -11.94 6.42 -7.39
C GLY A 28 -12.37 5.43 -6.31
N LYS A 29 -11.42 4.83 -5.57
CA LYS A 29 -11.74 3.97 -4.42
C LYS A 29 -12.11 4.79 -3.19
N PRO A 30 -12.95 4.23 -2.31
CA PRO A 30 -13.33 4.91 -1.08
C PRO A 30 -12.13 5.07 -0.15
N CYS A 31 -12.08 6.20 0.55
CA CYS A 31 -11.06 6.53 1.53
C CYS A 31 -11.71 7.13 2.77
N ARG A 32 -11.09 6.99 3.95
CA ARG A 32 -11.60 7.52 5.22
C ARG A 32 -10.53 8.35 5.90
N GLY A 33 -10.81 9.65 6.07
CA GLY A 33 -9.94 10.61 6.75
C GLY A 33 -8.92 11.30 5.85
N ILE A 34 -8.45 12.47 6.30
CA ILE A 34 -7.48 13.32 5.59
C ILE A 34 -6.09 12.64 5.49
N ASN A 35 -5.79 11.70 6.40
CA ASN A 35 -4.56 10.88 6.40
C ASN A 35 -4.66 9.59 5.57
N ALA A 36 -5.74 9.39 4.82
CA ALA A 36 -5.82 8.27 3.89
C ALA A 36 -4.79 8.49 2.78
N ARG A 37 -3.75 7.65 2.78
CA ARG A 37 -2.74 7.65 1.71
C ARG A 37 -3.45 7.21 0.43
N CYS A 38 -3.69 8.12 -0.50
CA CYS A 38 -4.13 7.76 -1.85
C CYS A 38 -2.88 7.64 -2.75
N CYS A 39 -2.90 6.75 -3.74
CA CYS A 39 -1.76 6.55 -4.64
C CYS A 39 -1.58 7.76 -5.58
N ASN A 40 -0.39 7.94 -6.15
CA ASN A 40 -0.11 8.87 -7.27
C ASN A 40 -0.53 10.33 -7.01
N PHE A 41 -0.14 10.91 -5.87
CA PHE A 41 -0.49 12.29 -5.49
C PHE A 41 -2.02 12.57 -5.49
N SER A 42 -2.82 11.53 -5.31
CA SER A 42 -4.25 11.68 -5.09
C SER A 42 -4.51 12.09 -3.64
N ILE A 43 -5.63 12.76 -3.40
CA ILE A 43 -6.08 13.16 -2.06
C ILE A 43 -7.46 12.59 -1.78
N CYS A 44 -7.77 12.33 -0.51
CA CYS A 44 -9.09 11.86 -0.09
C CYS A 44 -10.06 13.03 0.01
N VAL A 45 -11.04 13.11 -0.90
CA VAL A 45 -12.07 14.16 -0.95
C VAL A 45 -13.44 13.50 -1.01
N ASN A 46 -14.38 13.93 -0.15
CA ASN A 46 -15.73 13.34 -0.04
C ASN A 46 -15.72 11.80 0.08
N GLY A 47 -14.72 11.27 0.80
CA GLY A 47 -14.56 9.84 1.03
C GLY A 47 -14.11 9.04 -0.19
N ARG A 48 -13.55 9.68 -1.23
CA ARG A 48 -12.92 9.02 -2.38
C ARG A 48 -11.55 9.62 -2.71
N CYS A 49 -10.63 8.78 -3.18
CA CYS A 49 -9.35 9.26 -3.68
C CYS A 49 -9.53 9.91 -5.04
N VAL A 50 -9.17 11.19 -5.16
CA VAL A 50 -9.23 11.97 -6.40
C VAL A 50 -7.83 12.45 -6.77
N ALA A 51 -7.49 12.43 -8.06
CA ALA A 51 -6.23 12.97 -8.54
C ALA A 51 -6.20 14.49 -8.29
N MET A 52 -5.12 15.00 -7.73
CA MET A 52 -4.98 16.43 -7.48
C MET A 52 -4.82 17.18 -8.83
N PRO A 53 -5.54 18.28 -9.07
CA PRO A 53 -5.30 19.10 -10.25
C PRO A 53 -3.91 19.71 -10.17
N LYS A 54 -3.09 19.51 -11.22
CA LYS A 54 -1.83 20.25 -11.36
C LYS A 54 -2.17 21.73 -11.51
N ARG A 55 -1.66 22.56 -10.60
CA ARG A 55 -1.80 24.01 -10.65
C ARG A 55 -0.85 24.61 -11.67
#